data_AF-A0A2H0WD98-F1
#
_entry.id   AF-A0A2H0WD98-F1
#
_cell.length_a   1.000
_cell.length_b   1.000
_cell.length_c   1.000
_cell.angle_alpha   90.00
_cell.angle_beta   90.00
_cell.angle_gamma   90.00
#
_symmetry.space_group_name_H-M   'P 1'
#
loop_
_entity.id
_entity.type
_entity.pdbx_description
1 polymer ?
#
loop_
_entity_poly.entity_id
_entity_poly.type
_entity_poly.pdbx_seq_one_letter_code
_entity_poly.pdbx_strand_id
1 'polypeptide(L)'
;MSRLSGLSFGLLFALLGSGPSVAQAQVSYPTEYPASFEMSDLESKPWMKDFQYIVVVNRSTDGFDRQTIQILKNGQPVKVDEVVSYLNDLQQKQLARIYELQSKSKRTSDEKDEIKYLEQKTAERPGRIAEVQTKIRSSEKFLVSTGRHGYEAKGEHHSRKDSWSVTPTGYYVPQYFSEKHKSESYSSSLCDSLLGRLASALARKQLCTYMENAIFFNRAIALHKAIPGTEDALGEKASGGCVRLPAALAEYLYWNLKTATDNRGVPVVSPDGKPELNANGNVKYSVQSTSIWGTINAISALIIVTDQVKR
;
A
#
# COMPACT_ATOMS: atom_id res chain seq x y z
N MET A 1 62.73 -68.13 -6.29
CA MET A 1 61.70 -68.70 -7.18
C MET A 1 60.35 -68.14 -6.77
N SER A 2 59.55 -67.69 -7.75
CA SER A 2 58.10 -67.30 -7.71
C SER A 2 57.63 -66.30 -6.63
N ARG A 3 57.24 -65.06 -6.98
CA ARG A 3 55.89 -64.60 -7.44
C ARG A 3 54.79 -64.89 -6.39
N LEU A 4 53.94 -63.98 -5.89
CA LEU A 4 53.19 -62.88 -6.53
C LEU A 4 52.48 -61.99 -5.47
N SER A 5 52.58 -60.67 -5.66
CA SER A 5 51.53 -59.63 -5.66
C SER A 5 50.45 -59.51 -4.57
N GLY A 6 50.35 -58.31 -3.99
CA GLY A 6 49.17 -57.75 -3.34
C GLY A 6 49.09 -56.24 -3.60
N LEU A 7 47.95 -55.80 -4.13
CA LEU A 7 47.67 -54.48 -4.72
C LEU A 7 47.86 -53.29 -3.77
N SER A 8 48.44 -52.21 -4.27
CA SER A 8 48.42 -50.88 -3.64
C SER A 8 47.20 -50.10 -4.17
N PHE A 9 46.34 -49.66 -3.25
CA PHE A 9 45.22 -48.76 -3.52
C PHE A 9 45.75 -47.39 -3.96
N GLY A 10 45.46 -47.01 -5.21
CA GLY A 10 45.66 -45.66 -5.70
C GLY A 10 44.59 -44.73 -5.12
N LEU A 11 45.04 -43.72 -4.38
CA LEU A 11 44.23 -42.61 -3.90
C LEU A 11 43.82 -41.76 -5.12
N LEU A 12 42.55 -41.84 -5.53
CA LEU A 12 41.98 -40.93 -6.52
C LEU A 12 41.46 -39.69 -5.77
N PHE A 13 42.25 -38.61 -5.76
CA PHE A 13 41.76 -37.28 -5.38
C PHE A 13 40.83 -36.79 -6.49
N ALA A 14 39.52 -36.99 -6.31
CA ALA A 14 38.52 -36.32 -7.12
C ALA A 14 38.37 -34.88 -6.62
N LEU A 15 38.77 -33.93 -7.47
CA LEU A 15 38.44 -32.53 -7.38
C LEU A 15 36.91 -32.36 -7.28
N LEU A 16 36.39 -32.08 -6.08
CA LEU A 16 35.11 -31.42 -5.94
C LEU A 16 35.35 -29.93 -6.20
N GLY A 17 35.31 -29.59 -7.48
CA GLY A 17 35.12 -28.22 -7.92
C GLY A 17 33.88 -27.66 -7.26
N SER A 18 34.07 -26.61 -6.47
CA SER A 18 33.05 -25.65 -6.10
C SER A 18 32.31 -25.23 -7.37
N GLY A 19 31.12 -25.81 -7.58
CA GLY A 19 30.23 -25.40 -8.65
C GLY A 19 29.98 -23.90 -8.55
N PRO A 20 29.79 -23.19 -9.67
CA PRO A 20 29.50 -21.78 -9.64
C PRO A 20 28.26 -21.56 -8.78
N SER A 21 28.44 -20.81 -7.68
CA SER A 21 27.36 -20.14 -6.98
C SER A 21 26.48 -19.52 -8.05
N VAL A 22 25.27 -20.05 -8.23
CA VAL A 22 24.25 -19.44 -9.08
C VAL A 22 24.10 -18.03 -8.54
N ALA A 23 24.61 -17.05 -9.28
CA ALA A 23 24.51 -15.64 -8.91
C ALA A 23 23.02 -15.35 -8.72
N GLN A 24 22.59 -15.22 -7.46
CA GLN A 24 21.24 -14.79 -7.13
C GLN A 24 21.05 -13.45 -7.85
N ALA A 25 20.03 -13.35 -8.70
CA ALA A 25 19.70 -12.11 -9.37
C ALA A 25 19.54 -11.04 -8.29
N GLN A 26 20.49 -10.12 -8.23
CA GLN A 26 20.56 -9.09 -7.20
C GLN A 26 19.31 -8.22 -7.33
N VAL A 27 18.46 -8.21 -6.30
CA VAL A 27 17.25 -7.38 -6.30
C VAL A 27 17.69 -5.92 -6.31
N SER A 28 17.33 -5.19 -7.37
CA SER A 28 17.74 -3.80 -7.53
C SER A 28 17.08 -2.92 -6.47
N TYR A 29 17.86 -2.01 -5.89
CA TYR A 29 17.33 -0.97 -5.01
C TYR A 29 16.30 -0.11 -5.76
N PRO A 30 15.13 0.22 -5.15
CA PRO A 30 14.11 1.04 -5.82
C PRO A 30 14.64 2.43 -6.19
N THR A 31 14.33 2.92 -7.39
CA THR A 31 14.70 4.28 -7.79
C THR A 31 14.00 5.32 -6.90
N GLU A 32 14.78 6.27 -6.42
CA GLU A 32 14.33 7.38 -5.58
C GLU A 32 14.43 8.69 -6.34
N TYR A 33 13.42 9.54 -6.21
CA TYR A 33 13.34 10.83 -6.87
C TYR A 33 13.39 11.97 -5.85
N PRO A 34 13.88 13.16 -6.21
CA PRO A 34 13.99 14.31 -5.30
C PRO A 34 12.63 14.97 -5.08
N ALA A 35 11.71 14.24 -4.44
CA ALA A 35 10.36 14.70 -4.17
C ALA A 35 10.27 15.50 -2.87
N SER A 36 9.61 16.64 -2.97
CA SER A 36 9.33 17.59 -1.89
C SER A 36 7.89 18.08 -2.01
N PHE A 37 7.33 18.53 -0.88
CA PHE A 37 6.05 19.21 -0.92
C PHE A 37 5.91 20.27 0.17
N GLU A 38 5.58 21.47 -0.27
CA GLU A 38 5.13 22.57 0.56
C GLU A 38 3.81 23.15 0.03
N MET A 39 3.03 23.80 0.90
CA MET A 39 1.76 24.39 0.47
C MET A 39 1.96 25.47 -0.61
N SER A 40 3.12 26.13 -0.62
CA SER A 40 3.54 27.08 -1.67
C SER A 40 3.72 26.42 -3.03
N ASP A 41 3.91 25.10 -3.11
CA ASP A 41 3.97 24.37 -4.38
C ASP A 41 2.66 24.46 -5.16
N LEU A 42 1.52 24.62 -4.49
CA LEU A 42 0.24 24.82 -5.19
C LEU A 42 0.23 26.13 -6.00
N GLU A 43 1.02 27.11 -5.59
CA GLU A 43 1.17 28.37 -6.33
C GLU A 43 2.30 28.30 -7.36
N SER A 44 3.45 27.71 -7.00
CA SER A 44 4.60 27.63 -7.91
C SER A 44 4.46 26.54 -8.98
N LYS A 45 3.60 25.54 -8.76
CA LYS A 45 3.29 24.44 -9.68
C LYS A 45 1.76 24.35 -9.86
N PRO A 46 1.12 25.28 -10.59
CA PRO A 46 -0.34 25.38 -10.66
C PRO A 46 -1.04 24.11 -11.16
N TRP A 47 -0.38 23.28 -11.98
CA TRP A 47 -0.89 21.99 -12.44
C TRP A 47 -1.24 21.03 -11.30
N MET A 48 -0.67 21.21 -10.10
CA MET A 48 -1.05 20.40 -8.93
C MET A 48 -2.50 20.65 -8.53
N LYS A 49 -3.05 21.84 -8.78
CA LYS A 49 -4.44 22.20 -8.47
C LYS A 49 -5.46 21.48 -9.34
N ASP A 50 -5.02 20.85 -10.43
CA ASP A 50 -5.89 20.05 -11.30
C ASP A 50 -6.18 18.66 -10.73
N PHE A 51 -5.46 18.25 -9.68
CA PHE A 51 -5.78 17.06 -8.91
C PHE A 51 -6.77 17.40 -7.79
N GLN A 52 -7.90 16.67 -7.76
CA GLN A 52 -8.89 16.77 -6.69
C GLN A 52 -8.26 16.39 -5.34
N TYR A 53 -7.39 15.38 -5.34
CA TYR A 53 -6.68 14.93 -4.15
C TYR A 53 -5.16 15.03 -4.31
N ILE A 54 -4.48 15.53 -3.28
CA ILE A 54 -3.02 15.43 -3.16
C ILE A 54 -2.73 14.72 -1.84
N VAL A 55 -2.05 13.59 -1.91
CA VAL A 55 -1.72 12.74 -0.77
C VAL A 55 -0.22 12.81 -0.55
N VAL A 56 0.21 13.44 0.53
CA VAL A 56 1.61 13.69 0.84
C VAL A 56 2.03 12.75 1.96
N VAL A 57 2.91 11.81 1.67
CA VAL A 57 3.50 10.88 2.63
C VAL A 57 4.90 11.38 2.98
N ASN A 58 5.09 11.82 4.23
CA ASN A 58 6.41 12.09 4.77
C ASN A 58 6.97 10.82 5.40
N ARG A 59 7.93 10.20 4.70
CA ARG A 59 8.61 9.00 5.16
C ARG A 59 9.90 9.29 5.94
N SER A 60 10.14 10.53 6.37
CA SER A 60 11.33 10.86 7.17
C SER A 60 11.41 10.03 8.46
N THR A 61 12.63 9.82 8.96
CA THR A 61 12.93 9.30 10.30
C THR A 61 13.00 10.42 11.34
N ASP A 62 13.15 11.66 10.90
CA ASP A 62 13.50 12.79 11.74
C ASP A 62 12.51 13.94 11.57
N GLY A 63 12.51 14.85 12.55
CA GLY A 63 11.59 15.96 12.61
C GLY A 63 10.23 15.61 13.22
N PHE A 64 9.42 16.64 13.40
CA PHE A 64 8.11 16.55 14.03
C PHE A 64 7.10 15.81 13.13
N ASP A 65 7.18 16.05 11.83
CA ASP A 65 6.27 15.49 10.82
C ASP A 65 6.69 14.12 10.27
N ARG A 66 7.69 13.47 10.88
CA ARG A 66 8.16 12.14 10.45
C ARG A 66 7.02 11.12 10.43
N GLN A 67 7.07 10.20 9.47
CA GLN A 67 6.12 9.09 9.36
C GLN A 67 4.66 9.57 9.42
N THR A 68 4.35 10.60 8.63
CA THR A 68 3.00 11.15 8.53
C THR A 68 2.45 11.10 7.11
N ILE A 69 1.14 11.18 7.00
CA ILE A 69 0.43 11.46 5.76
C ILE A 69 -0.46 12.69 5.97
N GLN A 70 -0.44 13.59 4.98
CA GLN A 70 -1.36 14.72 4.85
C GLN A 70 -2.16 14.54 3.56
N ILE A 71 -3.44 14.87 3.60
CA ILE A 71 -4.32 14.78 2.45
C ILE A 71 -4.85 16.17 2.18
N LEU A 72 -4.72 16.64 0.95
CA LEU A 72 -5.39 17.84 0.46
C LEU A 72 -6.53 17.41 -0.45
N LYS A 73 -7.70 18.02 -0.25
CA LYS A 73 -8.87 17.90 -1.13
C LYS A 73 -9.17 19.28 -1.68
N ASN A 74 -9.08 19.43 -2.99
CA ASN A 74 -9.21 20.72 -3.68
C ASN A 74 -8.28 21.80 -3.08
N GLY A 75 -7.03 21.43 -2.79
CA GLY A 75 -6.02 22.31 -2.19
C GLY A 75 -6.20 22.59 -0.68
N GLN A 76 -7.23 22.07 -0.03
CA GLN A 76 -7.47 22.26 1.40
C GLN A 76 -7.13 21.01 2.22
N PRO A 77 -6.45 21.13 3.38
CA PRO A 77 -6.17 19.98 4.23
C PRO A 77 -7.43 19.29 4.75
N VAL A 78 -7.48 17.96 4.56
CA VAL A 78 -8.48 17.09 5.16
C VAL A 78 -8.13 16.89 6.63
N LYS A 79 -9.07 17.21 7.51
CA LYS A 79 -8.91 17.08 8.96
C LYS A 79 -9.39 15.73 9.46
N VAL A 80 -8.90 15.31 10.63
CA VAL A 80 -9.35 14.10 11.32
C VAL A 80 -10.87 14.08 11.51
N ASP A 81 -11.48 15.22 11.84
CA ASP A 81 -12.94 15.32 12.02
C ASP A 81 -13.70 15.07 10.72
N GLU A 82 -13.14 15.42 9.55
CA GLU A 82 -13.76 15.10 8.26
C GLU A 82 -13.73 13.59 8.01
N VAL A 83 -12.61 12.92 8.30
CA VAL A 83 -12.49 11.46 8.19
C VAL A 83 -13.48 10.77 9.12
N VAL A 84 -13.59 11.23 10.37
CA VAL A 84 -14.55 10.70 11.36
C VAL A 84 -15.99 10.95 10.90
N SER A 85 -16.31 12.15 10.44
CA SER A 85 -17.64 12.50 9.94
C SER A 85 -18.04 11.64 8.73
N TYR A 86 -17.12 11.42 7.80
CA TYR A 86 -17.33 10.55 6.64
C TYR A 86 -17.69 9.12 7.08
N LEU A 87 -16.95 8.56 8.04
CA LEU A 87 -17.19 7.20 8.52
C LEU A 87 -18.49 7.08 9.30
N ASN A 88 -18.86 8.10 10.09
CA ASN A 88 -20.15 8.15 10.76
C ASN A 88 -21.31 8.19 9.75
N ASP A 89 -21.23 9.00 8.69
CA ASP A 89 -22.22 9.02 7.62
C ASP A 89 -22.32 7.65 6.90
N LEU A 90 -21.17 7.05 6.58
CA LEU A 90 -21.13 5.71 5.99
C LEU A 90 -21.76 4.66 6.92
N GLN A 91 -21.54 4.76 8.23
CA GLN A 91 -22.17 3.89 9.22
C GLN A 91 -23.69 4.01 9.19
N GLN A 92 -24.23 5.23 9.18
CA GLN A 92 -25.67 5.46 9.14
C GLN A 92 -26.29 4.91 7.84
N LYS A 93 -25.63 5.10 6.70
CA LYS A 93 -26.06 4.52 5.42
C LYS A 93 -26.08 3.00 5.46
N GLN A 94 -25.07 2.37 6.06
CA GLN A 94 -25.00 0.91 6.18
C GLN A 94 -26.07 0.37 7.13
N LEU A 95 -26.32 1.04 8.27
CA LEU A 95 -27.40 0.69 9.18
C LEU A 95 -28.77 0.81 8.49
N ALA A 96 -29.03 1.91 7.79
CA ALA A 96 -30.25 2.09 7.01
C ALA A 96 -30.45 0.97 5.98
N ARG A 97 -29.37 0.57 5.28
CA ARG A 97 -29.40 -0.55 4.33
C ARG A 97 -29.70 -1.88 5.01
N ILE A 98 -29.13 -2.15 6.19
CA ILE A 98 -29.45 -3.34 6.98
C ILE A 98 -30.94 -3.36 7.32
N TYR A 99 -31.48 -2.26 7.85
CA TYR A 99 -32.91 -2.16 8.19
C TYR A 99 -33.82 -2.37 6.97
N GLU A 100 -33.48 -1.76 5.83
CA GLU A 100 -34.21 -1.94 4.57
C GLU A 100 -34.25 -3.43 4.18
N LEU A 101 -33.09 -4.09 4.13
CA LEU A 101 -33.00 -5.50 3.77
C LEU A 101 -33.73 -6.42 4.77
N GLN A 102 -33.64 -6.13 6.07
CA GLN A 102 -34.30 -6.91 7.12
C GLN A 102 -35.83 -6.76 7.09
N SER A 103 -36.36 -5.63 6.61
CA SER A 103 -37.80 -5.39 6.49
C SER A 103 -38.49 -6.18 5.37
N LYS A 104 -37.72 -6.77 4.45
CA LYS A 104 -38.26 -7.58 3.34
C LYS A 104 -38.91 -8.87 3.84
N SER A 105 -40.13 -9.15 3.36
CA SER A 105 -40.90 -10.35 3.73
C SER A 105 -40.23 -11.67 3.31
N LYS A 106 -39.45 -11.64 2.22
CA LYS A 106 -38.56 -12.72 1.79
C LYS A 106 -37.23 -12.12 1.37
N ARG A 107 -36.13 -12.68 1.87
CA ARG A 107 -34.75 -12.30 1.53
C ARG A 107 -34.09 -13.38 0.70
N THR A 108 -33.33 -12.97 -0.32
CA THR A 108 -32.46 -13.87 -1.09
C THR A 108 -31.28 -14.35 -0.24
N SER A 109 -30.51 -15.32 -0.74
CA SER A 109 -29.25 -15.71 -0.08
C SER A 109 -28.26 -14.54 -0.08
N ASP A 110 -28.12 -13.88 -1.22
CA ASP A 110 -27.19 -12.76 -1.40
C ASP A 110 -27.50 -11.60 -0.46
N GLU A 111 -28.77 -11.29 -0.22
CA GLU A 111 -29.18 -10.25 0.73
C GLU A 111 -28.86 -10.63 2.18
N LYS A 112 -28.93 -11.92 2.53
CA LYS A 112 -28.51 -12.39 3.87
C LYS A 112 -27.00 -12.26 4.04
N ASP A 113 -26.23 -12.58 2.99
CA ASP A 113 -24.78 -12.42 2.99
C ASP A 113 -24.38 -10.93 3.03
N GLU A 114 -25.11 -10.06 2.32
CA GLU A 114 -24.94 -8.60 2.38
C GLU A 114 -25.19 -8.08 3.81
N ILE A 115 -26.30 -8.46 4.44
CA ILE A 115 -26.60 -8.08 5.84
C ILE A 115 -25.44 -8.47 6.75
N LYS A 116 -24.99 -9.72 6.69
CA LYS A 116 -23.91 -10.22 7.54
C LYS A 116 -22.60 -9.44 7.33
N TYR A 117 -22.27 -9.11 6.09
CA TYR A 117 -21.11 -8.28 5.76
C TYR A 117 -21.25 -6.86 6.33
N LEU A 118 -22.40 -6.22 6.17
CA LEU A 118 -22.66 -4.86 6.64
C LEU A 118 -22.68 -4.79 8.17
N GLU A 119 -23.28 -5.77 8.84
CA GLU A 119 -23.28 -5.89 10.32
C GLU A 119 -21.84 -5.98 10.84
N GLN A 120 -21.00 -6.81 10.23
CA GLN A 120 -19.59 -6.91 10.59
C GLN A 120 -18.86 -5.57 10.43
N LYS A 121 -18.99 -4.92 9.27
CA LYS A 121 -18.32 -3.63 9.01
C LYS A 121 -18.79 -2.54 9.99
N THR A 122 -20.08 -2.54 10.33
CA THR A 122 -20.66 -1.60 11.28
C THR A 122 -20.15 -1.84 12.69
N ALA A 123 -20.05 -3.09 13.12
CA ALA A 123 -19.51 -3.45 14.44
C ALA A 123 -18.04 -3.05 14.63
N GLU A 124 -17.22 -3.12 13.56
CA GLU A 124 -15.81 -2.76 13.61
C GLU A 124 -15.57 -1.24 13.62
N ARG A 125 -16.54 -0.43 13.16
CA ARG A 125 -16.32 0.99 12.86
C ARG A 125 -16.00 1.89 14.07
N PRO A 126 -16.65 1.75 15.24
CA PRO A 126 -16.27 2.53 16.42
C PRO A 126 -14.80 2.37 16.80
N GLY A 127 -14.25 1.15 16.70
CA GLY A 127 -12.84 0.89 16.94
C GLY A 127 -11.92 1.59 15.94
N ARG A 128 -12.29 1.63 14.66
CA ARG A 128 -11.54 2.35 13.62
C ARG A 128 -11.54 3.86 13.83
N ILE A 129 -12.66 4.41 14.28
CA ILE A 129 -12.80 5.84 14.62
C ILE A 129 -11.90 6.19 15.80
N ALA A 130 -11.95 5.40 16.87
CA ALA A 130 -11.08 5.59 18.03
C ALA A 130 -9.59 5.46 17.65
N GLU A 131 -9.23 4.49 16.82
CA GLU A 131 -7.86 4.32 16.31
C GLU A 131 -7.36 5.59 15.60
N VAL A 132 -8.08 6.08 14.58
CA VAL A 132 -7.60 7.24 13.80
C VAL A 132 -7.49 8.49 14.65
N GLN A 133 -8.35 8.68 15.65
CA GLN A 133 -8.27 9.83 16.57
C GLN A 133 -7.02 9.79 17.45
N THR A 134 -6.45 8.61 17.72
CA THR A 134 -5.21 8.45 18.50
C THR A 134 -3.96 8.38 17.64
N LYS A 135 -4.08 7.99 16.36
CA LYS A 135 -2.98 7.85 15.41
C LYS A 135 -2.80 9.10 14.54
N ILE A 136 -2.71 10.26 15.20
CA ILE A 136 -2.46 11.57 14.56
C ILE A 136 -1.26 12.28 15.18
N ARG A 137 -0.58 13.08 14.36
CA ARG A 137 0.43 14.05 14.80
C ARG A 137 -0.18 15.43 15.04
N SER A 138 -1.17 15.79 14.21
CA SER A 138 -1.95 17.02 14.30
C SER A 138 -3.32 16.79 13.66
N SER A 139 -4.22 17.79 13.69
CA SER A 139 -5.56 17.66 13.12
C SER A 139 -5.59 17.33 11.63
N GLU A 140 -4.49 17.54 10.89
CA GLU A 140 -4.37 17.33 9.44
C GLU A 140 -3.26 16.33 9.04
N LYS A 141 -2.56 15.75 10.03
CA LYS A 141 -1.45 14.80 9.79
C LYS A 141 -1.68 13.52 10.57
N PHE A 142 -1.81 12.42 9.85
CA PHE A 142 -2.04 11.09 10.42
C PHE A 142 -0.72 10.32 10.48
N LEU A 143 -0.54 9.52 11.53
CA LEU A 143 0.63 8.64 11.64
C LEU A 143 0.51 7.50 10.65
N VAL A 144 1.60 7.19 9.95
CA VAL A 144 1.69 6.07 9.01
C VAL A 144 2.95 5.25 9.28
N SER A 145 3.04 4.06 8.70
CA SER A 145 4.27 3.29 8.71
C SER A 145 4.77 3.04 7.30
N THR A 146 5.96 3.54 6.98
CA THR A 146 6.62 3.33 5.68
C THR A 146 7.66 2.22 5.76
N GLY A 147 8.33 1.95 4.64
CA GLY A 147 9.37 0.92 4.53
C GLY A 147 10.49 1.09 5.57
N ARG A 148 11.07 -0.02 6.02
CA ARG A 148 12.22 -0.07 6.95
C ARG A 148 13.51 0.48 6.38
N HIS A 149 13.59 0.71 5.07
CA HIS A 149 14.78 1.18 4.35
C HIS A 149 15.96 0.20 4.46
N GLY A 150 15.68 -1.11 4.34
CA GLY A 150 16.69 -2.16 4.37
C GLY A 150 16.50 -3.17 3.25
N TYR A 151 17.57 -3.91 2.96
CA TYR A 151 17.45 -5.17 2.26
C TYR A 151 16.92 -6.22 3.23
N GLU A 152 15.93 -6.99 2.79
CA GLU A 152 15.34 -8.11 3.52
C GLU A 152 15.60 -9.38 2.72
N ALA A 153 16.41 -10.27 3.29
CA ALA A 153 16.58 -11.60 2.75
C ALA A 153 15.29 -12.41 2.93
N LYS A 154 15.04 -13.37 2.03
CA LYS A 154 13.94 -14.32 2.18
C LYS A 154 13.94 -14.95 3.58
N GLY A 155 12.81 -14.85 4.27
CA GLY A 155 12.62 -15.34 5.64
C GLY A 155 12.68 -14.25 6.70
N GLU A 156 13.40 -13.16 6.45
CA GLU A 156 13.45 -12.00 7.36
C GLU A 156 12.11 -11.27 7.36
N HIS A 157 11.63 -10.88 8.54
CA HIS A 157 10.36 -10.16 8.71
C HIS A 157 9.15 -10.79 7.97
N HIS A 158 9.15 -12.13 7.83
CA HIS A 158 8.17 -12.92 7.08
C HIS A 158 8.17 -12.73 5.56
N SER A 159 9.20 -12.10 5.00
CA SER A 159 9.34 -11.98 3.55
C SER A 159 9.52 -13.35 2.88
N ARG A 160 8.87 -13.56 1.75
CA ARG A 160 8.91 -14.81 0.97
C ARG A 160 9.96 -14.80 -0.14
N LYS A 161 10.53 -13.63 -0.42
CA LYS A 161 11.57 -13.41 -1.43
C LYS A 161 12.52 -12.31 -0.95
N ASP A 162 13.71 -12.29 -1.53
CA ASP A 162 14.63 -11.18 -1.34
C ASP A 162 13.97 -9.88 -1.83
N SER A 163 14.07 -8.81 -1.06
CA SER A 163 13.42 -7.53 -1.40
C SER A 163 14.05 -6.35 -0.67
N TRP A 164 13.90 -5.15 -1.23
CA TRP A 164 14.16 -3.91 -0.50
C TRP A 164 12.86 -3.41 0.11
N SER A 165 12.83 -3.24 1.43
CA SER A 165 11.70 -2.68 2.16
C SER A 165 11.75 -1.15 2.20
N VAL A 166 11.83 -0.54 1.02
CA VAL A 166 11.91 0.92 0.83
C VAL A 166 10.58 1.41 0.25
N THR A 167 10.03 2.49 0.80
CA THR A 167 8.94 3.23 0.15
C THR A 167 9.55 4.32 -0.73
N PRO A 168 9.74 4.14 -2.04
CA PRO A 168 10.51 5.08 -2.86
C PRO A 168 9.88 6.48 -2.88
N THR A 169 10.73 7.52 -2.84
CA THR A 169 10.31 8.91 -3.01
C THR A 169 9.95 9.20 -4.46
N GLY A 170 8.97 10.08 -4.67
CA GLY A 170 8.54 10.47 -6.00
C GLY A 170 7.11 11.01 -6.03
N TYR A 171 6.69 11.35 -7.24
CA TYR A 171 5.33 11.77 -7.58
C TYR A 171 4.65 10.65 -8.37
N TYR A 172 3.48 10.23 -7.91
CA TYR A 172 2.80 9.06 -8.42
C TYR A 172 1.31 9.32 -8.59
N VAL A 173 0.69 8.63 -9.54
CA VAL A 173 -0.77 8.56 -9.65
C VAL A 173 -1.23 7.14 -9.28
N PRO A 174 -2.44 6.96 -8.72
CA PRO A 174 -2.98 5.63 -8.48
C PRO A 174 -3.02 4.77 -9.75
N GLN A 175 -2.69 3.50 -9.59
CA GLN A 175 -2.54 2.51 -10.67
C GLN A 175 -3.59 1.38 -10.55
N TYR A 176 -3.93 0.98 -9.33
CA TYR A 176 -4.86 -0.11 -9.07
C TYR A 176 -5.46 -0.04 -7.66
N PHE A 177 -6.70 -0.48 -7.52
CA PHE A 177 -7.44 -0.48 -6.28
C PHE A 177 -7.94 -1.89 -5.96
N SER A 178 -7.71 -2.34 -4.74
CA SER A 178 -8.22 -3.62 -4.25
C SER A 178 -8.71 -3.50 -2.81
N GLU A 179 -9.99 -3.78 -2.57
CA GLU A 179 -10.55 -3.72 -1.21
C GLU A 179 -9.87 -4.73 -0.28
N LYS A 180 -9.45 -5.87 -0.84
CA LYS A 180 -8.74 -6.93 -0.10
C LYS A 180 -7.70 -7.60 -1.00
N HIS A 181 -6.47 -7.11 -0.94
CA HIS A 181 -5.36 -7.64 -1.72
C HIS A 181 -4.53 -8.62 -0.89
N LYS A 182 -4.17 -9.78 -1.46
CA LYS A 182 -3.25 -10.73 -0.81
C LYS A 182 -1.81 -10.36 -1.16
N SER A 183 -0.98 -10.07 -0.17
CA SER A 183 0.43 -9.72 -0.40
C SER A 183 1.21 -10.94 -0.90
N GLU A 184 1.80 -10.87 -2.10
CA GLU A 184 2.66 -11.94 -2.63
C GLU A 184 3.98 -12.06 -1.86
N SER A 185 4.52 -10.96 -1.34
CA SER A 185 5.78 -10.94 -0.61
C SER A 185 5.64 -11.47 0.82
N TYR A 186 4.44 -11.43 1.40
CA TYR A 186 4.21 -11.77 2.81
C TYR A 186 3.15 -12.86 3.03
N SER A 187 2.60 -13.47 1.98
CA SER A 187 1.69 -14.62 2.09
C SER A 187 2.40 -15.92 1.72
N SER A 188 2.13 -16.97 2.47
CA SER A 188 2.58 -18.32 2.16
C SER A 188 1.92 -18.84 0.88
N SER A 189 2.64 -19.63 0.08
CA SER A 189 2.03 -20.38 -1.04
C SER A 189 0.94 -21.35 -0.58
N LEU A 190 1.00 -21.78 0.69
CA LEU A 190 -0.04 -22.59 1.31
C LEU A 190 -1.36 -21.83 1.53
N CYS A 191 -1.36 -20.49 1.48
CA CYS A 191 -2.56 -19.66 1.65
C CYS A 191 -3.69 -20.06 0.67
N ASP A 192 -3.35 -20.38 -0.58
CA ASP A 192 -4.33 -20.76 -1.62
C ASP A 192 -4.51 -22.27 -1.78
N SER A 193 -3.69 -23.07 -1.10
CA SER A 193 -3.78 -24.52 -1.15
C SER A 193 -5.09 -25.03 -0.53
N LEU A 194 -5.54 -26.23 -0.93
CA LEU A 194 -6.71 -26.88 -0.34
C LEU A 194 -6.56 -27.03 1.18
N LEU A 195 -5.35 -27.37 1.65
CA LEU A 195 -5.00 -27.44 3.07
C LEU A 195 -5.12 -26.07 3.77
N GLY A 196 -4.63 -25.00 3.16
CA GLY A 196 -4.81 -23.64 3.69
C GLY A 196 -6.25 -23.16 3.65
N ARG A 197 -7.06 -23.63 2.70
CA ARG A 197 -8.50 -23.36 2.63
C ARG A 197 -9.31 -24.06 3.71
N LEU A 198 -8.88 -25.26 4.11
CA LEU A 198 -9.47 -26.06 5.20
C LEU A 198 -8.90 -25.72 6.58
N ALA A 199 -7.80 -24.97 6.64
CA ALA A 199 -7.20 -24.54 7.89
C ALA A 199 -8.15 -23.61 8.69
N SER A 200 -8.04 -23.69 10.01
CA SER A 200 -8.82 -22.84 10.92
C SER A 200 -8.57 -21.35 10.63
N ALA A 201 -9.54 -20.49 10.97
CA ALA A 201 -9.43 -19.04 10.75
C ALA A 201 -8.16 -18.45 11.40
N LEU A 202 -7.71 -19.01 12.53
CA LEU A 202 -6.48 -18.62 13.22
C LEU A 202 -5.24 -18.99 12.40
N ALA A 203 -5.19 -20.22 11.85
CA ALA A 203 -4.08 -20.68 11.02
C ALA A 203 -4.02 -19.91 9.69
N ARG A 204 -5.16 -19.54 9.10
CA ARG A 204 -5.19 -18.72 7.87
C ARG A 204 -4.65 -17.32 8.07
N LYS A 205 -4.86 -16.71 9.24
CA LYS A 205 -4.25 -15.40 9.58
C LYS A 205 -2.72 -15.45 9.61
N GLN A 206 -2.13 -16.60 9.95
CA GLN A 206 -0.67 -16.79 9.91
C GLN A 206 -0.12 -17.11 8.51
N LEU A 207 -0.99 -17.55 7.59
CA LEU A 207 -0.60 -17.96 6.25
C LEU A 207 -0.82 -16.87 5.19
N CYS A 208 -1.81 -16.00 5.38
CA CYS A 208 -2.25 -15.02 4.39
C CYS A 208 -2.17 -13.61 4.96
N THR A 209 -1.31 -12.78 4.36
CA THR A 209 -1.25 -11.36 4.69
C THR A 209 -2.13 -10.58 3.73
N TYR A 210 -3.28 -10.11 4.22
CA TYR A 210 -4.21 -9.29 3.43
C TYR A 210 -4.01 -7.80 3.72
N MET A 211 -3.89 -7.02 2.65
CA MET A 211 -3.89 -5.57 2.64
C MET A 211 -5.31 -5.11 2.32
N GLU A 212 -6.02 -4.60 3.32
CA GLU A 212 -7.35 -4.04 3.11
C GLU A 212 -7.26 -2.60 2.60
N ASN A 213 -8.19 -2.22 1.72
CA ASN A 213 -8.28 -0.88 1.13
C ASN A 213 -6.98 -0.45 0.42
N ALA A 214 -6.40 -1.36 -0.37
CA ALA A 214 -5.12 -1.15 -1.02
C ALA A 214 -5.23 -0.24 -2.26
N ILE A 215 -4.38 0.79 -2.31
CA ILE A 215 -4.23 1.75 -3.41
C ILE A 215 -2.79 1.65 -3.91
N PHE A 216 -2.57 0.94 -5.02
CA PHE A 216 -1.25 0.80 -5.63
C PHE A 216 -0.90 2.05 -6.43
N PHE A 217 0.31 2.55 -6.28
CA PHE A 217 0.75 3.79 -6.94
C PHE A 217 2.15 3.67 -7.55
N ASN A 218 2.94 2.68 -7.14
CA ASN A 218 4.22 2.38 -7.75
C ASN A 218 4.45 0.87 -7.79
N ARG A 219 3.96 0.23 -8.86
CA ARG A 219 4.03 -1.23 -9.07
C ARG A 219 3.37 -1.98 -7.91
N ALA A 220 4.15 -2.64 -7.06
CA ALA A 220 3.69 -3.41 -5.90
C ALA A 220 3.61 -2.60 -4.59
N ILE A 221 3.97 -1.32 -4.62
CA ILE A 221 3.88 -0.42 -3.46
C ILE A 221 2.48 0.20 -3.42
N ALA A 222 1.84 0.09 -2.24
CA ALA A 222 0.49 0.57 -2.01
C ALA A 222 0.35 1.36 -0.71
N LEU A 223 -0.64 2.25 -0.67
CA LEU A 223 -1.26 2.72 0.56
C LEU A 223 -2.28 1.66 0.99
N HIS A 224 -2.30 1.22 2.25
CA HIS A 224 -3.31 0.27 2.73
C HIS A 224 -3.47 0.32 4.26
N LYS A 225 -4.56 -0.26 4.77
CA LYS A 225 -4.77 -0.41 6.22
C LYS A 225 -3.63 -1.23 6.85
N ALA A 226 -3.16 -0.81 8.03
CA ALA A 226 -2.19 -1.58 8.82
C ALA A 226 -2.64 -3.04 9.01
N ILE A 227 -1.70 -3.98 8.89
CA ILE A 227 -2.02 -5.40 9.06
C ILE A 227 -2.37 -5.60 10.55
N PRO A 228 -3.40 -6.39 10.88
CA PRO A 228 -3.76 -6.64 12.28
C PRO A 228 -2.55 -7.07 13.12
N GLY A 229 -2.32 -6.37 14.24
CA GLY A 229 -1.16 -6.55 15.13
C GLY A 229 0.06 -5.69 14.77
N THR A 230 -0.05 -4.77 13.82
CA THR A 230 1.04 -3.85 13.42
C THR A 230 0.67 -2.37 13.55
N GLU A 231 -0.49 -2.07 14.12
CA GLU A 231 -1.03 -0.72 14.32
C GLU A 231 -0.15 0.14 15.23
N ASP A 232 0.60 -0.48 16.15
CA ASP A 232 1.53 0.22 17.03
C ASP A 232 2.76 0.76 16.31
N ALA A 233 3.08 0.21 15.13
CA ALA A 233 4.19 0.70 14.31
C ALA A 233 3.81 1.93 13.46
N LEU A 234 2.56 2.40 13.52
CA LEU A 234 2.17 3.66 12.89
C LEU A 234 2.92 4.82 13.56
N GLY A 235 3.70 5.56 12.78
CA GLY A 235 4.67 6.54 13.25
C GLY A 235 6.12 6.08 13.12
N GLU A 236 6.36 4.87 12.60
CA GLU A 236 7.68 4.25 12.46
C GLU A 236 7.93 3.65 11.07
N LYS A 237 9.21 3.53 10.69
CA LYS A 237 9.64 2.78 9.50
C LYS A 237 9.63 1.27 9.78
N ALA A 238 8.50 0.61 9.57
CA ALA A 238 8.31 -0.79 9.98
C ALA A 238 7.61 -1.66 8.92
N SER A 239 7.38 -1.14 7.72
CA SER A 239 6.69 -1.86 6.65
C SER A 239 7.67 -2.53 5.68
N GLY A 240 7.13 -3.43 4.86
CA GLY A 240 7.83 -4.04 3.73
C GLY A 240 7.99 -3.14 2.49
N GLY A 241 7.78 -1.83 2.61
CA GLY A 241 7.82 -0.86 1.51
C GLY A 241 6.48 -0.17 1.23
N CYS A 242 5.35 -0.79 1.56
CA CYS A 242 4.04 -0.14 1.49
C CYS A 242 3.87 0.97 2.54
N VAL A 243 2.85 1.79 2.41
CA VAL A 243 2.46 2.77 3.44
C VAL A 243 1.27 2.21 4.20
N ARG A 244 1.48 1.84 5.46
CA ARG A 244 0.41 1.38 6.36
C ARG A 244 -0.29 2.57 6.98
N LEU A 245 -1.61 2.53 6.96
CA LEU A 245 -2.50 3.60 7.43
C LEU A 245 -3.38 3.11 8.59
N PRO A 246 -3.86 4.01 9.46
CA PRO A 246 -4.99 3.72 10.34
C PRO A 246 -6.18 3.18 9.54
N ALA A 247 -6.95 2.26 10.10
CA ALA A 247 -8.01 1.55 9.36
C ALA A 247 -9.07 2.51 8.77
N ALA A 248 -9.49 3.48 9.57
CA ALA A 248 -10.44 4.52 9.18
C ALA A 248 -9.91 5.40 8.02
N LEU A 249 -8.64 5.78 8.08
CA LEU A 249 -8.01 6.58 7.03
C LEU A 249 -7.88 5.81 5.71
N ALA A 250 -7.52 4.53 5.78
CA ALA A 250 -7.44 3.67 4.60
C ALA A 250 -8.80 3.53 3.90
N GLU A 251 -9.87 3.36 4.66
CA GLU A 251 -11.25 3.28 4.13
C GLU A 251 -11.67 4.62 3.49
N TYR A 252 -11.40 5.75 4.15
CA TYR A 252 -11.66 7.09 3.61
C TYR A 252 -10.94 7.30 2.27
N LEU A 253 -9.62 7.08 2.22
CA LEU A 253 -8.82 7.28 1.01
C LEU A 253 -9.26 6.34 -0.12
N TYR A 254 -9.47 5.06 0.18
CA TYR A 254 -9.83 4.09 -0.84
C TYR A 254 -11.11 4.49 -1.57
N TRP A 255 -12.17 4.81 -0.84
CA TRP A 255 -13.45 5.15 -1.47
C TRP A 255 -13.42 6.52 -2.15
N ASN A 256 -12.84 7.54 -1.51
CA ASN A 256 -12.80 8.88 -2.10
C ASN A 256 -11.91 8.94 -3.35
N LEU A 257 -10.75 8.26 -3.36
CA LEU A 257 -9.88 8.26 -4.53
C LEU A 257 -10.42 7.38 -5.65
N LYS A 258 -10.98 6.20 -5.34
CA LYS A 258 -11.53 5.29 -6.36
C LYS A 258 -12.65 5.95 -7.18
N THR A 259 -13.39 6.88 -6.60
CA THR A 259 -14.46 7.63 -7.28
C THR A 259 -14.02 8.99 -7.82
N ALA A 260 -12.79 9.42 -7.57
CA ALA A 260 -12.26 10.71 -8.01
C ALA A 260 -11.81 10.65 -9.48
N THR A 261 -12.69 10.27 -10.41
CA THR A 261 -12.37 10.27 -11.84
C THR A 261 -12.65 11.63 -12.47
N ASP A 262 -11.74 12.14 -13.31
CA ASP A 262 -11.98 13.35 -14.11
C ASP A 262 -12.03 13.01 -15.61
N ASN A 263 -13.20 13.21 -16.21
CA ASN A 263 -13.41 12.97 -17.65
C ASN A 263 -12.66 13.96 -18.54
N ARG A 264 -12.17 15.08 -17.98
CA ARG A 264 -11.31 16.05 -18.67
C ARG A 264 -9.84 15.61 -18.68
N GLY A 265 -9.50 14.57 -17.92
CA GLY A 265 -8.16 14.05 -17.74
C GLY A 265 -7.41 14.71 -16.59
N VAL A 266 -6.29 14.10 -16.20
CA VAL A 266 -5.39 14.58 -15.14
C VAL A 266 -4.01 14.85 -15.71
N PRO A 267 -3.22 15.78 -15.13
CA PRO A 267 -1.84 16.01 -15.56
C PRO A 267 -1.03 14.71 -15.58
N VAL A 268 -0.28 14.50 -16.66
CA VAL A 268 0.72 13.42 -16.73
C VAL A 268 1.99 13.93 -16.06
N VAL A 269 2.44 13.24 -15.01
CA VAL A 269 3.54 13.68 -14.15
C VAL A 269 4.59 12.58 -14.08
N SER A 270 5.85 12.94 -14.31
CA SER A 270 6.98 12.03 -14.12
C SER A 270 7.32 11.88 -12.63
N PRO A 271 7.93 10.76 -12.20
CA PRO A 271 8.26 10.54 -10.80
C PRO A 271 9.18 11.60 -10.15
N ASP A 272 9.92 12.40 -10.94
CA ASP A 272 10.72 13.54 -10.47
C ASP A 272 9.90 14.83 -10.26
N GLY A 273 8.59 14.80 -10.48
CA GLY A 273 7.67 15.91 -10.19
C GLY A 273 7.53 16.93 -11.30
N LYS A 274 7.90 16.58 -12.53
CA LYS A 274 7.70 17.44 -13.70
C LYS A 274 6.45 17.00 -14.47
N PRO A 275 5.59 17.94 -14.90
CA PRO A 275 4.54 17.60 -15.84
C PRO A 275 5.16 17.27 -17.20
N GLU A 276 4.63 16.25 -17.88
CA GLU A 276 4.91 16.07 -19.29
C GLU A 276 4.28 17.22 -20.08
N LEU A 277 5.02 17.76 -21.04
CA LEU A 277 4.54 18.82 -21.93
C LEU A 277 4.17 18.25 -23.30
N ASN A 278 3.12 18.77 -23.91
CA ASN A 278 2.78 18.48 -25.30
C ASN A 278 3.64 19.31 -26.27
N ALA A 279 3.44 19.11 -27.58
CA ALA A 279 4.20 19.80 -28.62
C ALA A 279 4.10 21.34 -28.56
N ASN A 280 3.07 21.89 -27.92
CA ASN A 280 2.86 23.32 -27.76
C ASN A 280 3.46 23.87 -26.45
N GLY A 281 4.16 23.04 -25.67
CA GLY A 281 4.71 23.43 -24.36
C GLY A 281 3.68 23.48 -23.23
N ASN A 282 2.44 23.06 -23.47
CA ASN A 282 1.40 23.00 -22.43
C ASN A 282 1.43 21.66 -21.69
N VAL A 283 0.96 21.63 -20.45
CA VAL A 283 0.82 20.39 -19.67
C VAL A 283 -0.03 19.38 -20.44
N LYS A 284 0.46 18.15 -20.52
CA LYS A 284 -0.23 17.01 -21.10
C LYS A 284 -1.18 16.41 -20.08
N TYR A 285 -2.39 16.10 -20.52
CA TYR A 285 -3.43 15.46 -19.71
C TYR A 285 -3.75 14.07 -20.25
N SER A 286 -4.15 13.16 -19.37
CA SER A 286 -4.61 11.83 -19.74
C SER A 286 -5.91 11.48 -19.01
N VAL A 287 -6.84 10.86 -19.73
CA VAL A 287 -8.08 10.28 -19.19
C VAL A 287 -7.89 8.81 -18.77
N GLN A 288 -6.72 8.24 -19.03
CA GLN A 288 -6.36 6.86 -18.68
C GLN A 288 -4.99 6.80 -18.00
N SER A 289 -4.83 5.85 -17.10
CA SER A 289 -3.56 5.48 -16.47
C SER A 289 -3.25 4.03 -16.79
N THR A 290 -2.08 3.78 -17.40
CA THR A 290 -1.62 2.43 -17.76
C THR A 290 -0.48 2.03 -16.84
N SER A 291 -0.58 0.83 -16.27
CA SER A 291 0.42 0.27 -15.37
C SER A 291 0.58 -1.25 -15.60
N ILE A 292 1.39 -1.90 -14.77
CA ILE A 292 1.50 -3.37 -14.75
C ILE A 292 0.19 -4.07 -14.39
N TRP A 293 -0.77 -3.35 -13.80
CA TRP A 293 -2.09 -3.86 -13.41
C TRP A 293 -3.13 -3.69 -14.51
N GLY A 294 -2.74 -3.18 -15.68
CA GLY A 294 -3.62 -2.84 -16.79
C GLY A 294 -3.90 -1.34 -16.90
N THR A 295 -4.94 -1.02 -17.65
CA THR A 295 -5.37 0.36 -17.90
C THR A 295 -6.65 0.65 -17.14
N ILE A 296 -6.65 1.75 -16.37
CA ILE A 296 -7.82 2.28 -15.66
C ILE A 296 -8.14 3.70 -16.11
N ASN A 297 -9.34 4.19 -15.82
CA ASN A 297 -9.64 5.61 -15.94
C ASN A 297 -8.71 6.41 -15.02
N ALA A 298 -8.26 7.57 -15.49
CA ALA A 298 -7.42 8.46 -14.71
C ALA A 298 -8.11 8.87 -13.42
N ILE A 299 -7.39 8.71 -12.30
CA ILE A 299 -7.83 9.15 -10.98
C ILE A 299 -7.21 10.52 -10.73
N SER A 300 -8.05 11.48 -10.36
CA SER A 300 -7.70 12.85 -9.96
C SER A 300 -7.09 12.85 -8.56
N ALA A 301 -5.98 12.12 -8.42
CA ALA A 301 -5.18 12.07 -7.22
C ALA A 301 -3.68 12.02 -7.55
N LEU A 302 -2.90 12.83 -6.83
CA LEU A 302 -1.45 12.84 -6.86
C LEU A 302 -0.93 12.33 -5.51
N ILE A 303 -0.11 11.29 -5.51
CA ILE A 303 0.56 10.75 -4.32
C ILE A 303 2.02 11.21 -4.37
N ILE A 304 2.45 11.94 -3.36
CA ILE A 304 3.80 12.47 -3.22
C ILE A 304 4.45 11.77 -2.03
N VAL A 305 5.51 11.01 -2.26
CA VAL A 305 6.32 10.42 -1.19
C VAL A 305 7.59 11.24 -1.05
N THR A 306 7.80 11.82 0.12
CA THR A 306 8.92 12.72 0.42
C THR A 306 9.68 12.28 1.68
N ASP A 307 10.96 12.63 1.76
CA ASP A 307 11.81 12.43 2.94
C ASP A 307 12.15 13.76 3.65
N GLN A 308 11.39 14.82 3.37
CA GLN A 308 11.65 16.15 3.91
C GLN A 308 11.48 16.22 5.44
N VAL A 309 12.53 16.71 6.10
CA VAL A 309 12.48 17.13 7.50
C VAL A 309 12.02 18.58 7.54
N LYS A 310 10.75 18.82 7.87
CA LYS A 310 10.30 20.19 8.22
C LYS A 310 10.85 20.52 9.61
N ARG A 311 11.68 21.56 9.68
CA ARG A 311 12.22 22.12 10.92
C ARG A 311 11.22 23.04 11.58
#